data_AF-A0A443JEY9-F1
#
_entry.id   AF-A0A443JEY9-F1
#
_cell.length_a   1.000
_cell.length_b   1.000
_cell.length_c   1.000
_cell.angle_alpha   90.00
_cell.angle_beta   90.00
_cell.angle_gamma   90.00
#
_symmetry.space_group_name_H-M   'P 1'
#
loop_
_entity.id
_entity.type
_entity.pdbx_description
1 polymer ?
#
loop_
_entity_poly.entity_id
_entity_poly.type
_entity_poly.pdbx_seq_one_letter_code
_entity_poly.pdbx_strand_id
1 'polypeptide(L)'
;MLAPASEQELSEVIAEAHARRTPIGIFGGGTRIEGRSPEWLTLSTARLSGVVTYEPGEMTLIVRPGTSVSEIEEMLARENQSLAFEPADLRGVLGGNGTPTIGGVVAANDSGPRRLRVGACRDHLLGVRFVDGQGRILKNGGRVMKNVTGLDLGKVMCGSFGTLGVLTEVVMKTLPAARATETLALPGLSVAQAVEVFSVALATPYDIAGAAWRDGTAYLRIEGLDRQVPYRSEKLRAMFRNREIDQIDAEGTRALWRSLRELDHFAGTAAPLWRLMVRPTDAGAITGRLAALGGAFSLDWGGGLIWYCGPGSGTQLRAALPSGHATLIRRGGAEGPAFTPPPPVVARLSDQLRRTFDPARILNPGLMDA
;
A
#
# COMPACT_ATOMS: atom_id res chain seq x y z
N MET A 1 13.79 -17.74 -15.46
CA MET A 1 12.51 -17.19 -14.95
C MET A 1 11.41 -18.17 -15.32
N LEU A 2 10.62 -18.61 -14.35
CA LEU A 2 9.42 -19.44 -14.55
C LEU A 2 8.18 -18.55 -14.55
N ALA A 3 7.19 -18.87 -15.38
CA ALA A 3 5.92 -18.15 -15.44
C ALA A 3 4.77 -19.13 -15.67
N PRO A 4 4.24 -19.76 -14.60
CA PRO A 4 3.13 -20.69 -14.71
C PRO A 4 1.88 -20.02 -15.30
N ALA A 5 1.15 -20.72 -16.15
CA ALA A 5 -0.09 -20.26 -16.78
C ALA A 5 -1.35 -20.68 -16.01
N SER A 6 -1.21 -21.59 -15.04
CA SER A 6 -2.33 -22.09 -14.24
C SER A 6 -1.93 -22.27 -12.77
N GLU A 7 -2.95 -22.31 -11.91
CA GLU A 7 -2.76 -22.63 -10.48
C GLU A 7 -2.16 -24.03 -10.27
N GLN A 8 -2.51 -24.98 -11.14
CA GLN A 8 -1.99 -26.34 -11.10
C GLN A 8 -0.52 -26.41 -11.48
N GLU A 9 -0.12 -25.74 -12.58
CA GLU A 9 1.28 -25.64 -12.98
C GLU A 9 2.12 -24.93 -11.91
N LEU A 10 1.57 -23.90 -11.28
CA LEU A 10 2.23 -23.23 -10.15
C LEU A 10 2.40 -24.19 -8.95
N SER A 11 1.36 -24.94 -8.60
CA SER A 11 1.41 -25.96 -7.53
C SER A 11 2.55 -26.96 -7.77
N GLU A 12 2.67 -27.49 -8.99
CA GLU A 12 3.72 -28.44 -9.38
C GLU A 12 5.12 -27.82 -9.29
N VAL A 13 5.30 -26.59 -9.80
CA VAL A 13 6.57 -25.86 -9.72
C VAL A 13 7.00 -25.64 -8.26
N ILE A 14 6.07 -25.24 -7.38
CA ILE A 14 6.40 -25.03 -5.96
C ILE A 14 6.68 -26.36 -5.25
N ALA A 15 5.95 -27.43 -5.55
CA ALA A 15 6.22 -28.75 -4.98
C ALA A 15 7.61 -29.28 -5.36
N GLU A 16 8.03 -29.08 -6.61
CA GLU A 16 9.39 -29.45 -7.04
C GLU A 16 10.46 -28.61 -6.32
N ALA A 17 10.27 -27.29 -6.26
CA ALA A 17 11.19 -26.41 -5.55
C ALA A 17 11.27 -26.72 -4.05
N HIS A 18 10.15 -27.12 -3.44
CA HIS A 18 10.07 -27.56 -2.06
C HIS A 18 10.94 -28.81 -1.83
N ALA A 19 10.78 -29.83 -2.68
CA ALA A 19 11.56 -31.07 -2.60
C ALA A 19 13.07 -30.82 -2.74
N ARG A 20 13.46 -29.86 -3.59
CA ARG A 20 14.86 -29.49 -3.84
C ARG A 20 15.40 -28.41 -2.89
N ARG A 21 14.55 -27.82 -2.03
CA ARG A 21 14.84 -26.65 -1.19
C ARG A 21 15.40 -25.46 -1.99
N THR A 22 14.87 -25.24 -3.19
CA THR A 22 15.30 -24.16 -4.09
C THR A 22 14.66 -22.83 -3.69
N PRO A 23 15.44 -21.79 -3.32
CA PRO A 23 14.91 -20.45 -3.06
C PRO A 23 14.23 -19.84 -4.29
N ILE A 24 13.03 -19.29 -4.10
CA ILE A 24 12.21 -18.66 -5.14
C ILE A 24 11.99 -17.18 -4.80
N GLY A 25 12.29 -16.32 -5.77
CA GLY A 25 11.86 -14.93 -5.79
C GLY A 25 10.53 -14.80 -6.56
N ILE A 26 9.44 -14.45 -5.88
CA ILE A 26 8.10 -14.30 -6.48
C ILE A 26 7.87 -12.87 -7.01
N PHE A 27 7.50 -12.72 -8.27
CA PHE A 27 7.29 -11.42 -8.92
C PHE A 27 5.90 -11.31 -9.57
N GLY A 28 5.19 -10.24 -9.26
CA GLY A 28 4.21 -9.67 -10.18
C GLY A 28 4.95 -8.82 -11.23
N GLY A 29 4.74 -7.51 -11.18
CA GLY A 29 5.50 -6.55 -11.99
C GLY A 29 6.76 -5.97 -11.36
N GLY A 30 7.11 -6.32 -10.13
CA GLY A 30 8.30 -5.76 -9.47
C GLY A 30 8.22 -4.26 -9.13
N THR A 31 7.03 -3.73 -8.85
CA THR A 31 6.76 -2.28 -8.71
C THR A 31 6.43 -1.83 -7.27
N ARG A 32 6.87 -2.55 -6.24
CA ARG A 32 6.45 -2.30 -4.83
C ARG A 32 7.59 -2.12 -3.83
N ILE A 33 8.65 -2.91 -3.94
CA ILE A 33 9.81 -2.86 -3.03
C ILE A 33 11.04 -3.45 -3.73
N GLU A 34 12.21 -2.92 -3.40
CA GLU A 34 13.51 -3.49 -3.78
C GLU A 34 14.01 -4.56 -2.77
N GLY A 35 15.15 -5.20 -3.07
CA GLY A 35 15.87 -6.02 -2.10
C GLY A 35 15.68 -7.53 -2.21
N ARG A 36 15.32 -8.02 -3.39
CA ARG A 36 15.32 -9.46 -3.70
C ARG A 36 16.72 -9.90 -4.17
N SER A 37 17.14 -11.10 -3.80
CA SER A 37 18.43 -11.63 -4.25
C SER A 37 18.38 -12.01 -5.73
N PRO A 38 19.41 -11.68 -6.54
CA PRO A 38 19.52 -12.13 -7.92
C PRO A 38 19.78 -13.64 -8.06
N GLU A 39 20.19 -14.32 -6.98
CA GLU A 39 20.51 -15.74 -6.99
C GLU A 39 19.27 -16.66 -6.90
N TRP A 40 18.11 -16.11 -6.54
CA TRP A 40 16.90 -16.90 -6.38
C TRP A 40 16.28 -17.26 -7.73
N LEU A 41 15.62 -18.41 -7.79
CA LEU A 41 14.80 -18.77 -8.94
C LEU A 41 13.64 -17.78 -9.07
N THR A 42 13.63 -16.98 -10.13
CA THR A 42 12.55 -16.03 -10.39
C THR A 42 11.29 -16.74 -10.86
N LEU A 43 10.20 -16.61 -10.10
CA LEU A 43 8.85 -17.06 -10.44
C LEU A 43 7.95 -15.84 -10.67
N SER A 44 7.37 -15.73 -11.86
CA SER A 44 6.43 -14.67 -12.21
C SER A 44 4.97 -15.12 -12.14
N THR A 45 4.10 -14.28 -11.61
CA THR A 45 2.65 -14.44 -11.67
C THR A 45 2.01 -13.74 -12.86
N ALA A 46 2.79 -13.17 -13.79
CA ALA A 46 2.26 -12.35 -14.89
C ALA A 46 1.32 -13.12 -15.83
N ARG A 47 1.55 -14.43 -16.03
CA ARG A 47 0.67 -15.30 -16.85
C ARG A 47 -0.59 -15.77 -16.10
N LEU A 48 -0.65 -15.56 -14.79
CA LEU A 48 -1.89 -15.71 -14.00
C LEU A 48 -2.64 -14.37 -14.02
N SER A 49 -3.16 -14.00 -15.18
CA SER A 49 -3.84 -12.72 -15.39
C SER A 49 -5.25 -12.90 -15.95
N GLY A 50 -6.02 -11.81 -15.92
CA GLY A 50 -7.40 -11.74 -16.35
C GLY A 50 -8.39 -11.68 -15.17
N VAL A 51 -9.55 -11.11 -15.47
CA VAL A 51 -10.72 -11.09 -14.59
C VAL A 51 -11.40 -12.45 -14.64
N VAL A 52 -11.64 -13.04 -13.48
CA VAL A 52 -12.37 -14.31 -13.35
C VAL A 52 -13.87 -14.05 -13.31
N THR A 53 -14.29 -13.04 -12.56
CA THR A 53 -15.69 -12.62 -12.44
C THR A 53 -15.71 -11.17 -11.97
N TYR A 54 -16.56 -10.35 -12.56
CA TYR A 54 -16.85 -9.00 -12.06
C TYR A 54 -18.36 -8.81 -12.05
N GLU A 55 -18.91 -8.54 -10.87
CA GLU A 55 -20.33 -8.30 -10.64
C GLU A 55 -20.50 -6.86 -10.13
N PRO A 56 -20.70 -5.87 -11.01
CA PRO A 56 -20.81 -4.47 -10.61
C PRO A 56 -21.94 -4.23 -9.60
N GLY A 57 -23.10 -4.87 -9.80
CA GLY A 57 -24.25 -4.76 -8.91
C GLY A 57 -23.98 -5.26 -7.49
N GLU A 58 -23.08 -6.24 -7.34
CA GLU A 58 -22.66 -6.81 -6.06
C GLU A 58 -21.35 -6.19 -5.54
N MET A 59 -20.80 -5.20 -6.26
CA MET A 59 -19.51 -4.57 -5.99
C MET A 59 -18.40 -5.58 -5.68
N THR A 60 -18.35 -6.67 -6.46
CA THR A 60 -17.46 -7.80 -6.21
C THR A 60 -16.61 -8.10 -7.44
N LEU A 61 -15.30 -8.15 -7.24
CA LEU A 61 -14.30 -8.45 -8.27
C LEU A 61 -13.49 -9.68 -7.86
N ILE A 62 -13.46 -10.69 -8.73
CA ILE A 62 -12.57 -11.85 -8.65
C ILE A 62 -11.57 -11.76 -9.80
N VAL A 63 -10.29 -11.71 -9.47
CA VAL A 63 -9.24 -11.41 -10.44
C VAL A 63 -7.97 -12.19 -10.14
N ARG A 64 -7.24 -12.56 -11.19
CA ARG A 64 -5.94 -13.23 -11.05
C ARG A 64 -4.83 -12.22 -10.70
N PRO A 65 -3.80 -12.62 -9.94
CA PRO A 65 -2.79 -11.72 -9.35
C PRO A 65 -1.91 -10.99 -10.37
N GLY A 66 -1.78 -11.52 -11.58
CA GLY A 66 -1.02 -10.93 -12.68
C GLY A 66 -1.77 -9.85 -13.45
N THR A 67 -3.07 -9.65 -13.20
CA THR A 67 -3.87 -8.61 -13.87
C THR A 67 -3.34 -7.22 -13.51
N SER A 68 -3.23 -6.35 -14.53
CA SER A 68 -2.74 -4.99 -14.35
C SER A 68 -3.69 -4.19 -13.46
N VAL A 69 -3.13 -3.35 -12.59
CA VAL A 69 -3.92 -2.39 -11.82
C VAL A 69 -4.65 -1.41 -12.75
N SER A 70 -4.01 -0.96 -13.83
CA SER A 70 -4.63 -0.03 -14.79
C SER A 70 -5.82 -0.65 -15.50
N GLU A 71 -5.73 -1.91 -15.91
CA GLU A 71 -6.83 -2.65 -16.54
C GLU A 71 -8.03 -2.76 -15.60
N ILE A 72 -7.78 -3.04 -14.33
CA ILE A 72 -8.83 -3.09 -13.29
C ILE A 72 -9.43 -1.70 -13.10
N GLU A 73 -8.62 -0.65 -12.92
CA GLU A 73 -9.11 0.72 -12.72
C GLU A 73 -9.98 1.20 -13.89
N GLU A 74 -9.56 0.95 -15.13
CA GLU A 74 -10.34 1.25 -16.33
C GLU A 74 -11.66 0.47 -16.39
N MET A 75 -11.64 -0.82 -16.05
CA MET A 75 -12.85 -1.64 -15.99
C MET A 75 -13.84 -1.11 -14.94
N LEU A 76 -13.36 -0.80 -13.74
CA LEU A 76 -14.20 -0.28 -12.65
C LEU A 76 -14.75 1.12 -12.97
N ALA A 77 -13.95 1.98 -13.61
CA ALA A 77 -14.37 3.33 -13.97
C ALA A 77 -15.59 3.34 -14.91
N ARG A 78 -15.70 2.36 -15.83
CA ARG A 78 -16.87 2.21 -16.73
C ARG A 78 -18.18 1.99 -15.97
N GLU A 79 -18.10 1.46 -14.75
CA GLU A 79 -19.24 1.19 -13.87
C GLU A 79 -19.35 2.22 -12.72
N ASN A 80 -18.62 3.33 -12.78
CA ASN A 80 -18.50 4.32 -11.70
C ASN A 80 -18.01 3.73 -10.37
N GLN A 81 -17.11 2.75 -10.44
CA GLN A 81 -16.49 2.11 -9.28
C GLN A 81 -14.98 2.35 -9.27
N SER A 82 -14.33 2.03 -8.14
CA SER A 82 -12.88 2.12 -8.02
C SER A 82 -12.30 1.12 -7.03
N LEU A 83 -10.99 0.90 -7.14
CA LEU A 83 -10.18 0.37 -6.04
C LEU A 83 -10.04 1.47 -4.99
N ALA A 84 -10.99 1.49 -4.06
CA ALA A 84 -11.21 2.64 -3.20
C ALA A 84 -10.01 3.01 -2.32
N PHE A 85 -9.14 2.07 -1.98
CA PHE A 85 -7.94 2.30 -1.19
C PHE A 85 -6.78 2.93 -1.99
N GLU A 86 -6.97 3.22 -3.28
CA GLU A 86 -6.05 3.95 -4.14
C GLU A 86 -4.61 3.39 -4.16
N PRO A 87 -4.37 2.19 -4.70
CA PRO A 87 -3.01 1.64 -4.79
C PRO A 87 -2.07 2.61 -5.53
N ALA A 88 -0.82 2.71 -5.09
CA ALA A 88 0.15 3.62 -5.66
C ALA A 88 0.84 3.01 -6.88
N ASP A 89 1.24 3.84 -7.84
CA ASP A 89 2.22 3.46 -8.85
C ASP A 89 3.60 3.97 -8.43
N LEU A 90 4.44 3.10 -7.89
CA LEU A 90 5.77 3.47 -7.38
C LEU A 90 6.87 3.36 -8.45
N ARG A 91 6.52 3.13 -9.73
CA ARG A 91 7.53 3.00 -10.79
C ARG A 91 8.38 4.26 -10.94
N GLY A 92 7.75 5.44 -10.83
CA GLY A 92 8.46 6.72 -10.93
C GLY A 92 9.56 6.88 -9.87
N VAL A 93 9.34 6.36 -8.66
CA VAL A 93 10.34 6.39 -7.59
C VAL A 93 11.28 5.18 -7.60
N LEU A 94 10.84 4.01 -8.03
CA LEU A 94 11.67 2.79 -8.07
C LEU A 94 12.53 2.68 -9.36
N GLY A 95 12.25 3.50 -10.38
CA GLY A 95 12.98 3.47 -11.66
C GLY A 95 12.73 2.22 -12.51
N GLY A 96 11.75 1.39 -12.16
CA GLY A 96 11.42 0.14 -12.86
C GLY A 96 10.38 0.32 -13.97
N ASN A 97 10.46 -0.50 -15.02
CA ASN A 97 9.54 -0.50 -16.17
C ASN A 97 8.47 -1.60 -16.12
N GLY A 98 8.34 -2.30 -14.99
CA GLY A 98 7.34 -3.37 -14.85
C GLY A 98 5.90 -2.84 -14.86
N THR A 99 4.93 -3.77 -14.78
CA THR A 99 3.50 -3.44 -14.76
C THR A 99 2.94 -3.67 -13.37
N PRO A 100 2.41 -2.65 -12.66
CA PRO A 100 1.78 -2.87 -11.35
C PRO A 100 0.63 -3.88 -11.47
N THR A 101 0.66 -4.93 -10.65
CA THR A 101 -0.36 -5.99 -10.67
C THR A 101 -1.12 -6.05 -9.35
N ILE A 102 -2.35 -6.54 -9.40
CA ILE A 102 -3.19 -6.65 -8.21
C ILE A 102 -2.60 -7.60 -7.15
N GLY A 103 -1.91 -8.66 -7.56
CA GLY A 103 -1.20 -9.54 -6.66
C GLY A 103 -0.07 -8.83 -5.91
N GLY A 104 0.64 -7.91 -6.58
CA GLY A 104 1.65 -7.07 -5.93
C GLY A 104 1.05 -6.08 -4.94
N VAL A 105 -0.08 -5.46 -5.29
CA VAL A 105 -0.86 -4.59 -4.39
C VAL A 105 -1.26 -5.33 -3.12
N VAL A 106 -1.86 -6.51 -3.26
CA VAL A 106 -2.29 -7.34 -2.13
C VAL A 106 -1.10 -7.80 -1.31
N ALA A 107 -0.07 -8.36 -1.93
CA ALA A 107 1.11 -8.87 -1.22
C ALA A 107 1.84 -7.78 -0.42
N ALA A 108 1.79 -6.53 -0.86
CA ALA A 108 2.38 -5.39 -0.15
C ALA A 108 1.42 -4.66 0.81
N ASN A 109 0.13 -5.04 0.83
CA ASN A 109 -0.97 -4.27 1.45
C ASN A 109 -0.90 -2.79 1.07
N ASP A 110 -0.72 -2.53 -0.23
CA ASP A 110 -0.50 -1.20 -0.75
C ASP A 110 -1.79 -0.38 -0.71
N SER A 111 -1.70 0.87 -0.24
CA SER A 111 -2.85 1.75 -0.08
C SER A 111 -2.36 3.19 -0.17
N GLY A 112 -3.18 4.05 -0.78
CA GLY A 112 -2.92 5.46 -0.95
C GLY A 112 -3.74 6.33 0.01
N PRO A 113 -3.91 7.61 -0.32
CA PRO A 113 -4.45 8.63 0.57
C PRO A 113 -5.84 8.33 1.14
N ARG A 114 -6.73 7.71 0.36
CA ARG A 114 -8.11 7.41 0.80
C ARG A 114 -8.21 6.38 1.93
N ARG A 115 -7.12 5.70 2.28
CA ARG A 115 -7.08 4.69 3.35
C ARG A 115 -7.71 5.18 4.65
N LEU A 116 -7.49 6.44 5.02
CA LEU A 116 -8.07 7.04 6.23
C LEU A 116 -9.59 6.88 6.29
N ARG A 117 -10.25 7.00 5.13
CA ARG A 117 -11.70 7.00 5.04
C ARG A 117 -12.27 5.62 4.76
N VAL A 118 -11.63 4.85 3.87
CA VAL A 118 -12.21 3.61 3.34
C VAL A 118 -11.47 2.33 3.76
N GLY A 119 -10.43 2.45 4.59
CA GLY A 119 -9.58 1.32 4.99
C GLY A 119 -8.49 0.98 3.97
N ALA A 120 -7.63 0.04 4.36
CA ALA A 120 -6.49 -0.43 3.57
C ALA A 120 -6.89 -1.53 2.58
N CYS A 121 -6.02 -1.89 1.63
CA CYS A 121 -6.23 -2.99 0.68
C CYS A 121 -6.78 -4.26 1.35
N ARG A 122 -6.20 -4.67 2.49
CA ARG A 122 -6.66 -5.85 3.25
C ARG A 122 -8.12 -5.78 3.72
N ASP A 123 -8.68 -4.58 3.92
CA ASP A 123 -10.05 -4.37 4.40
C ASP A 123 -11.07 -4.48 3.25
N HIS A 124 -10.57 -4.57 2.01
CA HIS A 124 -11.34 -4.82 0.80
C HIS A 124 -11.25 -6.26 0.30
N LEU A 125 -10.36 -7.08 0.87
CA LEU A 125 -10.28 -8.51 0.55
C LEU A 125 -11.47 -9.27 1.16
N LEU A 126 -12.17 -10.02 0.32
CA LEU A 126 -13.24 -10.94 0.72
C LEU A 126 -12.77 -12.40 0.72
N GLY A 127 -11.71 -12.70 -0.03
CA GLY A 127 -11.14 -14.03 -0.13
C GLY A 127 -9.90 -14.09 -1.02
N VAL A 128 -9.18 -15.19 -0.91
CA VAL A 128 -7.96 -15.47 -1.68
C VAL A 128 -7.87 -16.95 -2.05
N ARG A 129 -7.21 -17.23 -3.17
CA ARG A 129 -6.61 -18.52 -3.47
C ARG A 129 -5.10 -18.35 -3.59
N PHE A 130 -4.34 -19.34 -3.13
CA PHE A 130 -2.89 -19.30 -3.21
C PHE A 130 -2.29 -20.71 -3.14
N VAL A 131 -1.06 -20.82 -3.63
CA VAL A 131 -0.20 -22.00 -3.47
C VAL A 131 0.79 -21.73 -2.35
N ASP A 132 0.85 -22.60 -1.33
CA ASP A 132 1.81 -22.49 -0.24
C ASP A 132 3.18 -23.07 -0.61
N GLY A 133 4.17 -22.95 0.27
CA GLY A 133 5.56 -23.41 0.05
C GLY A 133 5.73 -24.93 -0.01
N GLN A 134 4.66 -25.72 0.12
CA GLN A 134 4.64 -27.16 -0.13
C GLN A 134 3.99 -27.52 -1.48
N GLY A 135 3.49 -26.52 -2.21
CA GLY A 135 2.74 -26.71 -3.45
C GLY A 135 1.26 -26.99 -3.23
N ARG A 136 0.71 -26.83 -2.02
CA ARG A 136 -0.73 -27.08 -1.78
C ARG A 136 -1.55 -25.89 -2.23
N ILE A 137 -2.65 -26.15 -2.94
CA ILE A 137 -3.63 -25.12 -3.32
C ILE A 137 -4.58 -24.89 -2.15
N LEU A 138 -4.61 -23.67 -1.64
CA LEU A 138 -5.43 -23.25 -0.51
C LEU A 138 -6.42 -22.17 -0.94
N LYS A 139 -7.61 -22.20 -0.33
CA LYS A 139 -8.68 -21.21 -0.52
C LYS A 139 -9.18 -20.74 0.84
N ASN A 140 -9.38 -19.43 0.99
CA ASN A 140 -10.00 -18.85 2.17
C ASN A 140 -10.90 -17.67 1.80
N GLY A 141 -12.01 -17.52 2.52
CA GLY A 141 -13.04 -16.54 2.19
C GLY A 141 -13.87 -16.93 0.97
N GLY A 142 -14.63 -15.98 0.45
CA GLY A 142 -15.59 -16.23 -0.62
C GLY A 142 -16.10 -14.94 -1.27
N ARG A 143 -17.17 -15.07 -2.04
CA ARG A 143 -17.81 -13.95 -2.76
C ARG A 143 -18.70 -13.08 -1.87
N VAL A 144 -18.90 -13.47 -0.60
CA VAL A 144 -19.84 -12.82 0.30
C VAL A 144 -19.14 -11.77 1.17
N MET A 145 -19.80 -10.65 1.40
CA MET A 145 -19.28 -9.52 2.20
C MET A 145 -19.09 -9.89 3.68
N LYS A 146 -19.84 -10.87 4.19
CA LYS A 146 -19.78 -11.31 5.59
C LYS A 146 -19.24 -12.74 5.67
N ASN A 147 -18.00 -12.87 6.13
CA ASN A 147 -17.36 -14.15 6.44
C ASN A 147 -17.16 -14.23 7.97
N VAL A 148 -17.96 -15.04 8.66
CA VAL A 148 -17.92 -15.17 10.15
C VAL A 148 -17.35 -16.50 10.64
N THR A 149 -16.79 -17.32 9.74
CA THR A 149 -16.31 -18.66 10.06
C THR A 149 -14.81 -18.78 9.79
N GLY A 150 -14.05 -19.20 10.80
CA GLY A 150 -12.63 -19.50 10.69
C GLY A 150 -11.73 -18.26 10.72
N LEU A 151 -10.44 -18.50 10.48
CA LEU A 151 -9.42 -17.45 10.39
C LEU A 151 -9.46 -16.79 9.01
N ASP A 152 -9.27 -15.47 9.00
CA ASP A 152 -9.18 -14.65 7.78
C ASP A 152 -7.75 -14.70 7.24
N LEU A 153 -7.46 -15.70 6.40
CA LEU A 153 -6.15 -15.84 5.75
C LEU A 153 -5.92 -14.73 4.73
N GLY A 154 -6.96 -14.12 4.17
CA GLY A 154 -6.84 -12.96 3.30
C GLY A 154 -6.06 -11.82 3.96
N LYS A 155 -6.39 -11.51 5.23
CA LYS A 155 -5.66 -10.51 6.03
C LYS A 155 -4.22 -10.88 6.35
N VAL A 156 -3.92 -12.19 6.45
CA VAL A 156 -2.56 -12.69 6.69
C VAL A 156 -1.72 -12.63 5.42
N MET A 157 -2.30 -12.98 4.27
CA MET A 157 -1.64 -12.91 2.96
C MET A 157 -1.34 -11.46 2.55
N CYS A 158 -2.20 -10.52 2.94
CA CYS A 158 -2.02 -9.12 2.64
C CYS A 158 -0.88 -8.51 3.46
N GLY A 159 0.17 -8.03 2.79
CA GLY A 159 1.40 -7.57 3.45
C GLY A 159 2.41 -8.68 3.76
N SER A 160 2.19 -9.91 3.28
CA SER A 160 3.15 -11.03 3.42
C SER A 160 4.34 -10.96 2.46
N PHE A 161 4.29 -10.07 1.46
CA PHE A 161 5.27 -9.96 0.38
C PHE A 161 5.57 -11.30 -0.31
N GLY A 162 4.61 -12.25 -0.32
CA GLY A 162 4.75 -13.57 -0.92
C GLY A 162 5.52 -14.58 -0.06
N THR A 163 5.89 -14.25 1.18
CA THR A 163 6.64 -15.16 2.08
C THR A 163 5.79 -16.29 2.68
N LEU A 164 4.46 -16.24 2.51
CA LEU A 164 3.52 -17.25 3.01
C LEU A 164 2.85 -18.04 1.88
N GLY A 165 3.11 -17.71 0.63
CA GLY A 165 2.45 -18.34 -0.52
C GLY A 165 2.38 -17.42 -1.73
N VAL A 166 2.10 -18.03 -2.88
CA VAL A 166 1.92 -17.36 -4.16
C VAL A 166 0.42 -17.25 -4.44
N LEU A 167 -0.10 -16.02 -4.46
CA LEU A 167 -1.51 -15.77 -4.81
C LEU A 167 -1.81 -16.32 -6.20
N THR A 168 -3.03 -16.82 -6.40
CA THR A 168 -3.56 -17.32 -7.69
C THR A 168 -4.91 -16.71 -8.05
N GLU A 169 -5.65 -16.25 -7.04
CA GLU A 169 -6.90 -15.50 -7.19
C GLU A 169 -7.08 -14.55 -6.00
N VAL A 170 -7.62 -13.37 -6.27
CA VAL A 170 -7.98 -12.37 -5.26
C VAL A 170 -9.46 -12.03 -5.45
N VAL A 171 -10.23 -12.13 -4.36
CA VAL A 171 -11.62 -11.66 -4.31
C VAL A 171 -11.65 -10.37 -3.50
N MET A 172 -12.15 -9.30 -4.12
CA MET A 172 -12.22 -7.97 -3.49
C MET A 172 -13.62 -7.39 -3.62
N LYS A 173 -14.00 -6.60 -2.63
CA LYS A 173 -15.06 -5.62 -2.83
C LYS A 173 -14.51 -4.39 -3.55
N THR A 174 -15.33 -3.83 -4.41
CA THR A 174 -15.14 -2.51 -5.02
C THR A 174 -16.03 -1.50 -4.28
N LEU A 175 -15.82 -0.20 -4.49
CA LEU A 175 -16.75 0.82 -3.99
C LEU A 175 -17.06 1.84 -5.08
N PRO A 176 -18.15 2.60 -4.97
CA PRO A 176 -18.44 3.71 -5.87
C PRO A 176 -17.29 4.73 -5.90
N ALA A 177 -17.00 5.23 -7.10
CA ALA A 177 -16.14 6.38 -7.30
C ALA A 177 -16.82 7.64 -6.73
N ALA A 178 -16.03 8.58 -6.21
CA ALA A 178 -16.57 9.86 -5.77
C ALA A 178 -17.08 10.66 -6.97
N ARG A 179 -18.28 11.26 -6.85
CA ARG A 179 -18.87 12.08 -7.93
C ARG A 179 -18.27 13.47 -8.00
N ALA A 180 -18.00 14.05 -6.84
CA ALA A 180 -17.34 15.34 -6.72
C ALA A 180 -16.16 15.24 -5.74
N THR A 181 -15.11 16.01 -6.03
CA THR A 181 -13.93 16.12 -5.18
C THR A 181 -13.37 17.53 -5.27
N GLU A 182 -12.80 18.00 -4.17
CA GLU A 182 -12.11 19.28 -4.06
C GLU A 182 -11.00 19.17 -3.01
N THR A 183 -9.97 20.00 -3.10
CA THR A 183 -8.92 20.08 -2.08
C THR A 183 -8.81 21.49 -1.56
N LEU A 184 -8.74 21.60 -0.23
CA LEU A 184 -8.30 22.82 0.44
C LEU A 184 -6.80 22.71 0.71
N ALA A 185 -6.03 23.68 0.23
CA ALA A 185 -4.60 23.80 0.48
C ALA A 185 -4.34 24.94 1.47
N LEU A 186 -3.61 24.65 2.55
CA LEU A 186 -3.28 25.60 3.61
C LEU A 186 -1.75 25.75 3.64
N PRO A 187 -1.19 26.77 2.98
CA PRO A 187 0.26 26.98 2.92
C PRO A 187 0.83 27.54 4.24
N GLY A 188 2.17 27.58 4.33
CA GLY A 188 2.89 28.22 5.44
C GLY A 188 2.85 27.46 6.77
N LEU A 189 2.57 26.15 6.75
CA LEU A 189 2.45 25.32 7.95
C LEU A 189 3.68 24.45 8.16
N SER A 190 4.21 24.48 9.37
CA SER A 190 5.08 23.41 9.87
C SER A 190 4.30 22.09 9.95
N VAL A 191 5.02 20.97 10.03
CA VAL A 191 4.41 19.64 10.22
C VAL A 191 3.51 19.59 11.46
N ALA A 192 3.95 20.18 12.58
CA ALA A 192 3.15 20.19 13.81
C ALA A 192 1.81 20.92 13.61
N GLN A 193 1.84 22.10 13.00
CA GLN A 193 0.63 22.87 12.69
C GLN A 193 -0.27 22.14 11.67
N ALA A 194 0.31 21.44 10.71
CA ALA A 194 -0.45 20.63 9.76
C ALA A 194 -1.17 19.46 10.46
N VAL A 195 -0.50 18.76 11.38
CA VAL A 195 -1.11 17.69 12.20
C VAL A 195 -2.25 18.22 13.08
N GLU A 196 -2.13 19.44 13.61
CA GLU A 196 -3.25 20.10 14.32
C GLU A 196 -4.44 20.32 13.39
N VAL A 197 -4.21 20.86 12.18
CA VAL A 197 -5.25 21.03 11.16
C VAL A 197 -5.89 19.70 10.79
N PHE A 198 -5.10 18.65 10.57
CA PHE A 198 -5.59 17.31 10.26
C PHE A 198 -6.44 16.74 11.40
N SER A 199 -5.99 16.86 12.64
CA SER A 199 -6.68 16.35 13.82
C SER A 199 -8.06 17.00 13.98
N VAL A 200 -8.14 18.31 13.78
CA VAL A 200 -9.41 19.05 13.81
C VAL A 200 -10.30 18.65 12.64
N ALA A 201 -9.78 18.68 11.40
CA ALA A 201 -10.57 18.42 10.19
C ALA A 201 -11.10 16.97 10.13
N LEU A 202 -10.28 15.97 10.50
CA LEU A 202 -10.67 14.56 10.49
C LEU A 202 -11.72 14.22 11.56
N ALA A 203 -11.84 15.03 12.61
CA ALA A 203 -12.88 14.90 13.63
C ALA A 203 -14.24 15.50 13.20
N THR A 204 -14.31 16.14 12.04
CA THR A 204 -15.55 16.76 11.53
C THR A 204 -16.43 15.77 10.76
N PRO A 205 -17.73 16.04 10.58
CA PRO A 205 -18.60 15.25 9.71
C PRO A 205 -18.45 15.58 8.21
N TYR A 206 -17.37 16.26 7.80
CA TYR A 206 -17.22 16.81 6.45
C TYR A 206 -16.52 15.86 5.46
N ASP A 207 -16.44 14.56 5.77
CA ASP A 207 -15.90 13.50 4.90
C ASP A 207 -14.54 13.85 4.27
N ILE A 208 -13.55 14.09 5.13
CA ILE A 208 -12.16 14.24 4.68
C ILE A 208 -11.66 12.89 4.15
N ALA A 209 -11.45 12.82 2.84
CA ALA A 209 -11.02 11.62 2.12
C ALA A 209 -9.49 11.53 1.99
N GLY A 210 -8.74 12.54 2.42
CA GLY A 210 -7.28 12.59 2.35
C GLY A 210 -6.76 13.76 3.16
N ALA A 211 -5.64 13.55 3.85
CA ALA A 211 -4.98 14.57 4.67
C ALA A 211 -3.47 14.39 4.54
N ALA A 212 -2.81 15.29 3.82
CA ALA A 212 -1.40 15.16 3.45
C ALA A 212 -0.66 16.49 3.63
N TRP A 213 0.64 16.43 3.90
CA TRP A 213 1.49 17.61 3.99
C TRP A 213 2.72 17.45 3.10
N ARG A 214 3.05 18.51 2.36
CA ARG A 214 4.27 18.58 1.55
C ARG A 214 4.74 20.03 1.47
N ASP A 215 6.04 20.25 1.63
CA ASP A 215 6.72 21.55 1.39
C ASP A 215 6.01 22.75 2.02
N GLY A 216 5.59 22.60 3.28
CA GLY A 216 4.94 23.67 4.03
C GLY A 216 3.43 23.82 3.78
N THR A 217 2.82 22.96 2.96
CA THR A 217 1.38 23.03 2.65
C THR A 217 0.65 21.81 3.18
N ALA A 218 -0.43 22.04 3.92
CA ALA A 218 -1.38 21.00 4.31
C ALA A 218 -2.53 20.91 3.30
N TYR A 219 -2.84 19.71 2.85
CA TYR A 219 -3.90 19.43 1.89
C TYR A 219 -5.00 18.60 2.54
N LEU A 220 -6.25 19.03 2.40
CA LEU A 220 -7.45 18.32 2.84
C LEU A 220 -8.32 18.00 1.64
N ARG A 221 -8.42 16.71 1.27
CA ARG A 221 -9.34 16.25 0.23
C ARG A 221 -10.73 16.10 0.79
N ILE A 222 -11.70 16.68 0.12
CA ILE A 222 -13.11 16.53 0.39
C ILE A 222 -13.72 15.76 -0.79
N GLU A 223 -14.50 14.74 -0.49
CA GLU A 223 -15.25 13.99 -1.50
C GLU A 223 -16.72 13.88 -1.12
N GLY A 224 -17.57 13.67 -2.13
CA GLY A 224 -18.99 13.41 -1.91
C GLY A 224 -19.80 13.59 -3.17
N LEU A 225 -21.06 13.97 -2.98
CA LEU A 225 -21.98 14.37 -4.04
C LEU A 225 -21.78 15.84 -4.42
N ASP A 226 -22.25 16.22 -5.61
CA ASP A 226 -22.06 17.53 -6.23
C ASP A 226 -22.45 18.72 -5.32
N ARG A 227 -23.49 18.56 -4.50
CA ARG A 227 -23.94 19.59 -3.55
C ARG A 227 -23.24 19.55 -2.20
N GLN A 228 -22.65 18.42 -1.83
CA GLN A 228 -22.02 18.22 -0.52
C GLN A 228 -20.63 18.85 -0.46
N VAL A 229 -19.85 18.72 -1.54
CA VAL A 229 -18.46 19.20 -1.57
C VAL A 229 -18.36 20.72 -1.36
N PRO A 230 -19.12 21.58 -2.07
CA PRO A 230 -19.06 23.03 -1.84
C PRO A 230 -19.45 23.43 -0.41
N TYR A 231 -20.51 22.81 0.14
CA TYR A 231 -20.97 23.05 1.50
C TYR A 231 -19.90 22.69 2.54
N ARG A 232 -19.31 21.50 2.43
CA ARG A 232 -18.25 21.02 3.33
C ARG A 232 -17.02 21.91 3.27
N SER A 233 -16.65 22.30 2.06
CA SER A 233 -15.54 23.20 1.81
C SER A 233 -15.74 24.58 2.45
N GLU A 234 -16.92 25.18 2.31
CA GLU A 234 -17.28 26.42 2.99
C GLU A 234 -17.16 26.31 4.52
N LYS A 235 -17.67 25.22 5.11
CA LYS A 235 -17.60 25.01 6.57
C LYS A 235 -16.16 24.83 7.06
N LEU A 236 -15.32 24.11 6.33
CA LEU A 236 -13.91 23.95 6.67
C LEU A 236 -13.14 25.26 6.54
N ARG A 237 -13.40 26.06 5.50
CA ARG A 237 -12.82 27.40 5.35
C ARG A 237 -13.20 28.32 6.51
N ALA A 238 -14.47 28.31 6.91
CA ALA A 238 -14.93 29.10 8.06
C ALA A 238 -14.26 28.67 9.38
N MET A 239 -14.00 27.37 9.54
CA MET A 239 -13.31 26.81 10.72
C MET A 239 -11.83 27.26 10.79
N PHE A 240 -11.17 27.37 9.64
CA PHE A 240 -9.77 27.79 9.53
C PHE A 240 -9.61 29.23 9.02
N ARG A 241 -10.59 30.11 9.25
CA ARG A 241 -10.63 31.50 8.72
C ARG A 241 -9.41 32.38 9.04
N ASN A 242 -8.61 31.99 10.04
CA ASN A 242 -7.38 32.69 10.41
C ASN A 242 -6.16 32.22 9.60
N ARG A 243 -6.36 31.34 8.60
CA ARG A 243 -5.33 30.81 7.71
C ARG A 243 -5.66 31.19 6.28
N GLU A 244 -4.62 31.34 5.47
CA GLU A 244 -4.75 31.34 4.02
C GLU A 244 -5.20 29.95 3.55
N ILE A 245 -6.17 29.91 2.63
CA ILE A 245 -6.72 28.65 2.13
C ILE A 245 -7.00 28.81 0.63
N ASP A 246 -6.25 28.06 -0.17
CA ASP A 246 -6.50 27.94 -1.60
C ASP A 246 -7.44 26.77 -1.87
N GLN A 247 -8.37 26.98 -2.80
CA GLN A 247 -9.26 25.94 -3.29
C GLN A 247 -8.71 25.39 -4.60
N ILE A 248 -8.51 24.07 -4.64
CA ILE A 248 -8.11 23.34 -5.85
C ILE A 248 -9.34 22.60 -6.36
N ASP A 249 -9.71 22.87 -7.60
CA ASP A 249 -10.87 22.25 -8.26
C ASP A 249 -10.72 20.73 -8.43
N ALA A 250 -11.71 20.09 -9.04
CA ALA A 250 -11.75 18.65 -9.18
C ALA A 250 -10.61 18.07 -10.04
N GLU A 251 -10.18 18.78 -11.09
CA GLU A 251 -9.10 18.31 -11.97
C GLU A 251 -7.74 18.44 -11.28
N GLY A 252 -7.47 19.62 -10.71
CA GLY A 252 -6.27 19.87 -9.92
C GLY A 252 -6.18 18.95 -8.70
N THR A 253 -7.32 18.64 -8.07
CA THR A 253 -7.41 17.67 -6.96
C THR A 253 -6.97 16.28 -7.42
N ARG A 254 -7.52 15.76 -8.52
CA ARG A 254 -7.11 14.44 -9.03
C ARG A 254 -5.61 14.41 -9.37
N ALA A 255 -5.09 15.46 -10.01
CA ALA A 255 -3.68 15.55 -10.34
C ALA A 255 -2.77 15.59 -9.09
N LEU A 256 -3.12 16.42 -8.10
CA LEU A 256 -2.39 16.55 -6.84
C LEU A 256 -2.34 15.24 -6.07
N TRP A 257 -3.48 14.59 -5.83
CA TRP A 257 -3.53 13.38 -5.01
C TRP A 257 -2.90 12.17 -5.70
N ARG A 258 -2.98 12.10 -7.03
CA ARG A 258 -2.19 11.13 -7.80
C ARG A 258 -0.70 11.36 -7.59
N SER A 259 -0.23 12.60 -7.72
CA SER A 259 1.19 12.95 -7.56
C SER A 259 1.72 12.67 -6.15
N LEU A 260 0.93 12.99 -5.11
CA LEU A 260 1.26 12.67 -3.71
C LEU A 260 1.30 11.16 -3.46
N ARG A 261 0.35 10.40 -4.01
CA ARG A 261 0.27 8.94 -3.90
C ARG A 261 1.44 8.24 -4.60
N GLU A 262 1.82 8.72 -5.78
CA GLU A 262 2.88 8.15 -6.63
C GLU A 262 4.28 8.64 -6.23
N LEU A 263 4.34 9.65 -5.36
CA LEU A 263 5.56 10.25 -4.82
C LEU A 263 6.42 10.92 -5.89
N ASP A 264 5.79 11.63 -6.83
CA ASP A 264 6.51 12.29 -7.93
C ASP A 264 7.59 13.25 -7.43
N HIS A 265 7.38 13.89 -6.27
CA HIS A 265 8.36 14.77 -5.62
C HIS A 265 9.63 14.04 -5.13
N PHE A 266 9.65 12.70 -5.18
CA PHE A 266 10.82 11.85 -4.95
C PHE A 266 11.20 11.02 -6.19
N ALA A 267 10.65 11.32 -7.36
CA ALA A 267 11.07 10.72 -8.61
C ALA A 267 12.45 11.27 -9.03
N GLY A 268 13.23 10.48 -9.76
CA GLY A 268 14.54 10.87 -10.29
C GLY A 268 15.68 10.97 -9.26
N THR A 269 15.42 10.79 -7.97
CA THR A 269 16.46 10.70 -6.94
C THR A 269 16.89 9.25 -6.68
N ALA A 270 18.19 9.05 -6.50
CA ALA A 270 18.78 7.76 -6.13
C ALA A 270 18.87 7.56 -4.61
N ALA A 271 18.43 8.53 -3.79
CA ALA A 271 18.53 8.43 -2.34
C ALA A 271 17.60 7.33 -1.78
N PRO A 272 17.93 6.73 -0.62
CA PRO A 272 17.05 5.77 0.05
C PRO A 272 15.64 6.35 0.27
N LEU A 273 14.61 5.58 -0.07
CA LEU A 273 13.21 5.94 0.16
C LEU A 273 12.63 5.04 1.24
N TRP A 274 12.14 5.65 2.31
CA TRP A 274 11.56 4.98 3.45
C TRP A 274 10.07 5.32 3.57
N ARG A 275 9.28 4.29 3.89
CA ARG A 275 7.88 4.41 4.32
C ARG A 275 7.80 4.22 5.83
N LEU A 276 7.39 5.24 6.56
CA LEU A 276 7.30 5.23 8.02
C LEU A 276 5.84 5.31 8.46
N MET A 277 5.41 4.29 9.20
CA MET A 277 4.10 4.21 9.82
C MET A 277 4.23 4.63 11.28
N VAL A 278 3.54 5.70 11.68
CA VAL A 278 3.75 6.35 12.98
C VAL A 278 2.43 6.76 13.62
N ARG A 279 2.45 7.12 14.91
CA ARG A 279 1.33 7.83 15.52
C ARG A 279 1.30 9.27 14.98
N PRO A 280 0.16 9.79 14.50
CA PRO A 280 0.09 11.14 13.93
C PRO A 280 0.66 12.24 14.84
N THR A 281 0.42 12.13 16.16
CA THR A 281 0.92 13.09 17.16
C THR A 281 2.45 13.11 17.29
N ASP A 282 3.13 12.03 16.90
CA ASP A 282 4.59 11.95 16.94
C ASP A 282 5.23 12.51 15.67
N ALA A 283 4.44 12.79 14.61
CA ALA A 283 4.95 13.10 13.28
C ALA A 283 5.89 14.31 13.28
N GLY A 284 5.53 15.41 13.97
CA GLY A 284 6.37 16.61 14.04
C GLY A 284 7.75 16.36 14.67
N ALA A 285 7.80 15.61 15.77
CA ALA A 285 9.06 15.26 16.44
C ALA A 285 9.91 14.31 15.58
N ILE A 286 9.27 13.35 14.90
CA ILE A 286 9.95 12.41 14.01
C ILE A 286 10.52 13.16 12.80
N THR A 287 9.73 13.99 12.12
CA THR A 287 10.22 14.77 10.97
C THR A 287 11.33 15.74 11.35
N GLY A 288 11.33 16.30 12.57
CA GLY A 288 12.46 17.10 13.07
C GLY A 288 13.76 16.29 13.14
N ARG A 289 13.70 15.04 13.63
CA ARG A 289 14.86 14.12 13.62
C ARG A 289 15.28 13.72 12.20
N LEU A 290 14.33 13.49 11.31
CA LEU A 290 14.60 13.14 9.90
C LEU A 290 15.22 14.32 9.13
N ALA A 291 14.77 15.55 9.37
CA ALA A 291 15.36 16.76 8.81
C ALA A 291 16.83 16.89 9.21
N ALA A 292 17.17 16.57 10.47
CA ALA A 292 18.54 16.59 10.96
C ALA A 292 19.45 15.55 10.28
N LEU A 293 18.89 14.51 9.66
CA LEU A 293 19.65 13.57 8.82
C LEU A 293 19.92 14.14 7.41
N GLY A 294 19.23 15.21 7.00
CA GLY A 294 19.44 15.88 5.71
C GLY A 294 18.59 15.34 4.55
N GLY A 295 17.51 14.60 4.84
CA GLY A 295 16.55 14.15 3.84
C GLY A 295 15.29 15.01 3.74
N ALA A 296 14.53 14.80 2.66
CA ALA A 296 13.22 15.39 2.45
C ALA A 296 12.11 14.43 2.91
N PHE A 297 10.95 14.96 3.27
CA PHE A 297 9.81 14.15 3.69
C PHE A 297 8.47 14.78 3.29
N SER A 298 7.47 13.92 3.16
CA SER A 298 6.06 14.30 3.01
C SER A 298 5.20 13.42 3.92
N LEU A 299 4.04 13.93 4.32
CA LEU A 299 3.09 13.20 5.15
C LEU A 299 1.84 12.87 4.36
N ASP A 300 1.22 11.77 4.74
CA ASP A 300 -0.13 11.39 4.35
C ASP A 300 -0.83 10.80 5.58
N TRP A 301 -2.09 10.44 5.42
CA TRP A 301 -2.94 9.85 6.44
C TRP A 301 -3.00 10.69 7.73
N GLY A 302 -3.08 12.01 7.58
CA GLY A 302 -3.15 12.95 8.69
C GLY A 302 -1.87 12.98 9.54
N GLY A 303 -0.74 12.53 8.98
CA GLY A 303 0.54 12.37 9.68
C GLY A 303 0.81 10.97 10.21
N GLY A 304 -0.09 10.00 9.98
CA GLY A 304 0.15 8.60 10.32
C GLY A 304 1.10 7.87 9.36
N LEU A 305 1.34 8.46 8.19
CA LEU A 305 2.30 7.99 7.19
C LEU A 305 3.29 9.11 6.88
N ILE A 306 4.58 8.82 7.00
CA ILE A 306 5.67 9.70 6.56
C ILE A 306 6.44 8.97 5.46
N TRP A 307 6.57 9.62 4.31
CA TRP A 307 7.56 9.24 3.30
C TRP A 307 8.81 10.06 3.52
N TYR A 308 9.96 9.39 3.64
CA TYR A 308 11.26 10.04 3.82
C TYR A 308 12.22 9.61 2.72
N CYS A 309 12.79 10.58 2.01
CA CYS A 309 13.76 10.38 0.96
C CYS A 309 15.07 11.06 1.35
N GLY A 310 16.09 10.29 1.67
CA GLY A 310 17.35 10.85 2.15
C GLY A 310 18.26 9.82 2.81
N PRO A 311 19.41 10.28 3.34
CA PRO A 311 20.38 9.41 3.96
C PRO A 311 19.88 8.85 5.31
N GLY A 312 20.54 7.79 5.76
CA GLY A 312 20.31 7.17 7.07
C GLY A 312 20.18 5.65 6.97
N SER A 313 20.79 4.96 7.92
CA SER A 313 20.69 3.50 8.07
C SER A 313 19.35 3.08 8.66
N GLY A 314 18.91 1.85 8.39
CA GLY A 314 17.69 1.31 9.00
C GLY A 314 17.67 1.38 10.53
N THR A 315 18.83 1.23 11.17
CA THR A 315 18.98 1.40 12.63
C THR A 315 18.69 2.83 13.07
N GLN A 316 19.24 3.84 12.38
CA GLN A 316 19.00 5.25 12.70
C GLN A 316 17.53 5.63 12.51
N LEU A 317 16.93 5.23 11.39
CA LEU A 317 15.53 5.55 11.08
C LEU A 317 14.57 4.90 12.09
N ARG A 318 14.82 3.66 12.49
CA ARG A 318 13.99 2.96 13.50
C ARG A 318 14.18 3.53 14.90
N ALA A 319 15.40 3.92 15.27
CA ALA A 319 15.66 4.61 16.54
C ALA A 319 14.96 5.97 16.63
N ALA A 320 14.72 6.64 15.49
CA ALA A 320 13.96 7.87 15.43
C ALA A 320 12.44 7.68 15.66
N LEU A 321 11.93 6.44 15.72
CA LEU A 321 10.52 6.13 15.92
C LEU A 321 10.26 5.65 17.36
N PRO A 322 9.50 6.41 18.19
CA PRO A 322 9.10 5.94 19.52
C PRO A 322 8.19 4.70 19.45
N SER A 323 7.37 4.66 18.40
CA SER A 323 6.53 3.53 18.03
C SER A 323 6.30 3.57 16.52
N GLY A 324 6.02 2.42 15.91
CA GLY A 324 5.72 2.33 14.48
C GLY A 324 6.69 1.44 13.72
N HIS A 325 6.72 1.61 12.40
CA HIS A 325 7.51 0.79 11.48
C HIS A 325 8.13 1.66 10.39
N ALA A 326 9.42 1.47 10.12
CA ALA A 326 10.10 1.95 8.93
C ALA A 326 10.33 0.78 7.94
N THR A 327 9.90 0.95 6.70
CA THR A 327 10.15 0.04 5.58
C THR A 327 10.99 0.74 4.52
N LEU A 328 12.13 0.15 4.16
CA LEU A 328 12.96 0.59 3.03
C LEU A 328 12.30 0.16 1.73
N ILE A 329 11.83 1.12 0.93
CA ILE A 329 11.12 0.89 -0.34
C ILE A 329 12.11 0.88 -1.51
N ARG A 330 12.99 1.88 -1.55
CA ARG A 330 14.13 1.99 -2.48
C ARG A 330 15.41 2.01 -1.67
N ARG A 331 16.36 1.12 -1.96
CA ARG A 331 17.62 1.00 -1.21
C ARG A 331 18.48 2.23 -1.37
N GLY A 332 18.74 2.69 -2.59
CA GLY A 332 19.52 3.90 -2.82
C GLY A 332 20.89 3.91 -2.12
N GLY A 333 21.55 2.76 -2.05
CA GLY A 333 22.81 2.55 -1.31
C GLY A 333 22.64 2.21 0.18
N ALA A 334 21.44 2.25 0.75
CA ALA A 334 21.20 1.81 2.12
C ALA A 334 21.30 0.29 2.27
N GLU A 335 22.13 -0.13 3.21
CA GLU A 335 22.35 -1.53 3.58
C GLU A 335 21.39 -2.00 4.68
N GLY A 336 21.34 -3.32 4.86
CA GLY A 336 20.60 -3.96 5.94
C GLY A 336 19.15 -4.34 5.56
N PRO A 337 18.38 -4.80 6.57
CA PRO A 337 17.02 -5.30 6.40
C PRO A 337 16.07 -4.18 5.96
N ALA A 338 15.15 -4.49 5.05
CA ALA A 338 14.16 -3.53 4.60
C ALA A 338 13.07 -3.26 5.65
N PHE A 339 12.71 -4.27 6.44
CA PHE A 339 11.57 -4.22 7.36
C PHE A 339 11.99 -3.95 8.79
N THR A 340 11.11 -3.30 9.56
CA THR A 340 11.30 -3.15 11.01
C THR A 340 11.15 -4.50 11.70
N PRO A 341 12.11 -4.90 12.56
CA PRO A 341 11.97 -6.11 13.36
C PRO A 341 10.67 -6.07 14.18
N PRO A 342 9.79 -7.09 14.06
CA PRO A 342 8.57 -7.12 14.84
C PRO A 342 8.87 -7.37 16.32
N PRO A 343 7.98 -6.96 17.25
CA PRO A 343 8.10 -7.32 18.66
C PRO A 343 8.21 -8.85 18.85
N PRO A 344 8.90 -9.36 19.90
CA PRO A 344 9.23 -10.78 20.03
C PRO A 344 8.03 -11.74 19.93
N VAL A 345 6.86 -11.35 20.46
CA VAL A 345 5.63 -12.16 20.36
C VAL A 345 5.16 -12.26 18.91
N VAL A 346 5.12 -11.13 18.20
CA VAL A 346 4.72 -11.07 16.78
C VAL A 346 5.76 -11.80 15.92
N ALA A 347 7.05 -11.67 16.22
CA ALA A 347 8.12 -12.39 15.54
C ALA A 347 7.92 -13.92 15.62
N ARG A 348 7.60 -14.44 16.81
CA ARG A 348 7.30 -15.87 17.02
C ARG A 348 6.09 -16.33 16.22
N LEU A 349 5.00 -15.56 16.23
CA LEU A 349 3.79 -15.89 15.46
C LEU A 349 4.06 -15.87 13.95
N SER A 350 4.78 -14.86 13.46
CA SER A 350 5.17 -14.78 12.05
C SER A 350 6.07 -15.94 11.64
N ASP A 351 7.01 -16.36 12.50
CA ASP A 351 7.85 -17.53 12.22
C ASP A 351 7.05 -18.84 12.21
N GLN A 352 6.10 -19.00 13.13
CA GLN A 352 5.18 -20.15 13.14
C GLN A 352 4.35 -20.20 11.86
N LEU A 353 3.78 -19.08 11.42
CA LEU A 353 3.03 -19.00 10.16
C LEU A 353 3.92 -19.38 8.97
N ARG A 354 5.14 -18.83 8.88
CA ARG A 354 6.09 -19.22 7.83
C ARG A 354 6.42 -20.71 7.87
N ARG A 355 6.64 -21.30 9.04
CA ARG A 355 6.88 -22.76 9.15
C ARG A 355 5.67 -23.58 8.72
N THR A 356 4.44 -23.09 8.95
CA THR A 356 3.21 -23.80 8.56
C THR A 356 2.99 -23.75 7.05
N PHE A 357 3.15 -22.57 6.43
CA PHE A 357 2.87 -22.39 5.00
C PHE A 357 4.08 -22.69 4.10
N ASP A 358 5.30 -22.45 4.58
CA ASP A 358 6.53 -22.68 3.85
C ASP A 358 7.60 -23.31 4.77
N PRO A 359 7.43 -24.58 5.16
CA PRO A 359 8.36 -25.27 6.05
C PRO A 359 9.80 -25.38 5.49
N ALA A 360 9.97 -25.31 4.17
CA ALA A 360 11.29 -25.31 3.53
C ALA A 360 11.93 -23.91 3.44
N ARG A 361 11.19 -22.84 3.77
CA ARG A 361 11.61 -21.43 3.66
C ARG A 361 12.14 -21.09 2.26
N ILE A 362 11.43 -21.53 1.23
CA ILE A 362 11.82 -21.29 -0.16
C ILE A 362 11.19 -20.02 -0.74
N LEU A 363 10.10 -19.48 -0.18
CA LEU A 363 9.37 -18.35 -0.76
C LEU A 363 9.90 -17.00 -0.23
N ASN A 364 10.56 -16.23 -1.10
CA ASN A 364 11.18 -14.93 -0.78
C ASN A 364 11.99 -14.96 0.53
N PRO A 365 12.92 -15.93 0.70
CA PRO A 365 13.62 -16.13 1.97
C PRO A 365 14.39 -14.88 2.39
N GLY A 366 14.36 -14.53 3.67
CA GLY A 366 15.08 -13.37 4.19
C GLY A 366 14.50 -11.99 3.81
N LEU A 367 13.52 -11.91 2.90
CA LEU A 367 12.99 -10.63 2.44
C LEU A 367 12.39 -9.79 3.58
N MET A 368 11.65 -10.44 4.48
CA MET A 368 11.01 -9.82 5.63
C MET A 368 11.72 -10.12 6.95
N ASP A 369 12.91 -10.73 6.89
CA ASP A 369 13.72 -10.95 8.07
C ASP A 369 14.45 -9.66 8.46
N ALA A 370 14.75 -9.56 9.74
CA ALA A 370 15.26 -8.37 10.41
C ALA A 370 16.73 -8.51 10.79
#